data_AF-G4KNA5-F1
#
_entry.id   AF-G4KNA5-F1
#
_cell.length_a   1.000
_cell.length_b   1.000
_cell.length_c   1.000
_cell.angle_alpha   90.00
_cell.angle_beta   90.00
_cell.angle_gamma   90.00
#
_symmetry.space_group_name_H-M   'P 1'
#
loop_
_entity.id
_entity.type
_entity.pdbx_description
1 polymer ?
#
loop_
_entity_poly.entity_id
_entity_poly.type
_entity_poly.pdbx_seq_one_letter_code
_entity_poly.pdbx_strand_id
1 'polypeptide(L)'
;MIERNGNAKAQVITKINSKTIEKIAINNILIGSTILSDEWEAYKVLEKLYNHEYINHDLGKYIREPVSTNMIESFWAVFKRGIIETLIY
;
A
#
# COMPACT_ATOMS: atom_id res chain seq x y z
N MET A 1 4.51 0.40 1.97
CA MET A 1 4.71 0.28 0.51
C MET A 1 5.56 -0.96 0.27
N ILE A 2 5.27 -1.74 -0.77
CA ILE A 2 6.06 -2.92 -1.15
C ILE A 2 6.30 -2.88 -2.66
N GLU A 3 7.55 -3.08 -3.05
CA GLU A 3 7.94 -3.22 -4.46
C GLU A 3 7.87 -4.69 -4.87
N ARG A 4 7.37 -4.97 -6.07
CA ARG A 4 7.33 -6.35 -6.59
C ARG A 4 8.76 -6.86 -6.76
N ASN A 5 9.08 -7.98 -6.11
CA ASN A 5 10.43 -8.56 -6.06
C ASN A 5 11.50 -7.63 -5.47
N GLY A 6 11.08 -6.63 -4.69
CA GLY A 6 11.97 -5.63 -4.11
C GLY A 6 11.77 -5.50 -2.61
N ASN A 7 12.03 -4.29 -2.12
CA ASN A 7 11.99 -4.02 -0.69
C ASN A 7 10.59 -3.63 -0.19
N ALA A 8 10.33 -3.93 1.07
CA ALA A 8 9.19 -3.40 1.80
C ALA A 8 9.62 -2.21 2.67
N LYS A 9 8.82 -1.13 2.65
CA LYS A 9 9.01 0.05 3.49
C LYS A 9 7.76 0.33 4.31
N ALA A 10 7.91 0.27 5.63
CA ALA A 10 6.88 0.63 6.61
C ALA A 10 7.33 1.90 7.36
N GLN A 11 6.41 2.85 7.55
CA GLN A 11 6.67 4.08 8.31
C GLN A 11 5.43 4.46 9.12
N VAL A 12 5.63 5.05 10.29
CA VAL A 12 4.55 5.61 11.12
C VAL A 12 4.19 6.99 10.59
N ILE A 13 2.91 7.23 10.31
CA ILE A 13 2.40 8.51 9.81
C ILE A 13 1.37 9.03 10.80
N THR A 14 1.57 10.25 11.32
CA THR A 14 0.71 10.85 12.34
C THR A 14 -0.58 11.47 11.78
N LYS A 15 -0.60 11.83 10.49
CA LYS A 15 -1.77 12.40 9.83
C LYS A 15 -1.97 11.81 8.44
N ILE A 16 -3.03 11.03 8.28
CA ILE A 16 -3.36 10.37 7.02
C ILE A 16 -4.37 11.25 6.27
N ASN A 17 -3.91 11.87 5.17
CA ASN A 17 -4.71 12.64 4.23
C ASN A 17 -4.04 12.62 2.86
N SER A 18 -4.76 13.02 1.81
CA SER A 18 -4.27 12.95 0.43
C SER A 18 -2.93 13.68 0.22
N LYS A 19 -2.72 14.87 0.80
CA LYS A 19 -1.44 15.60 0.67
C LYS A 19 -0.28 14.84 1.31
N THR A 20 -0.52 14.24 2.46
CA THR A 20 0.51 13.42 3.13
C THR A 20 0.84 12.19 2.26
N ILE A 21 -0.17 11.52 1.71
CA ILE A 21 0.01 10.34 0.84
C ILE A 21 0.79 10.70 -0.42
N GLU A 22 0.41 11.78 -1.11
CA GLU A 22 1.10 12.28 -2.30
C GLU A 22 2.59 12.57 -2.02
N LYS A 23 2.89 13.30 -0.94
CA LYS A 23 4.28 13.60 -0.55
C LYS A 23 5.08 12.33 -0.28
N ILE A 24 4.47 11.35 0.36
CA ILE A 24 5.13 10.06 0.65
C ILE A 24 5.39 9.30 -0.65
N ALA A 25 4.41 9.25 -1.56
CA ALA A 25 4.57 8.60 -2.85
C ALA A 25 5.73 9.24 -3.64
N ILE A 26 5.74 10.57 -3.79
CA ILE A 26 6.79 11.30 -4.53
C ILE A 26 8.19 11.00 -3.98
N ASN A 27 8.32 10.93 -2.66
CA ASN A 27 9.61 10.70 -2.01
C ASN A 27 10.11 9.25 -2.08
N ASN A 28 9.24 8.28 -2.41
CA ASN A 28 9.56 6.86 -2.29
C ASN A 28 9.30 6.04 -3.55
N ILE A 29 8.53 6.57 -4.49
CA ILE A 29 8.06 5.88 -5.68
C ILE A 29 8.37 6.78 -6.87
N LEU A 30 9.08 6.22 -7.86
CA LEU A 30 9.38 6.91 -9.10
C LEU A 30 8.09 7.34 -9.82
N ILE A 31 7.99 8.62 -10.17
CA ILE A 31 6.84 9.18 -10.92
C ILE A 31 6.61 8.37 -12.21
N GLY A 32 5.35 8.08 -12.51
CA GLY A 32 4.96 7.23 -13.64
C GLY A 32 4.94 5.72 -13.34
N SER A 33 5.42 5.28 -12.16
CA SER A 33 5.26 3.89 -11.72
C SER A 33 3.80 3.49 -11.57
N THR A 34 3.51 2.19 -11.66
CA THR A 34 2.20 1.64 -11.33
C THR A 34 2.05 1.46 -9.82
N ILE A 35 1.02 2.07 -9.24
CA ILE A 35 0.64 1.92 -7.83
C ILE A 35 -0.62 1.07 -7.75
N LEU A 36 -0.60 0.07 -6.87
CA LEU A 36 -1.72 -0.82 -6.58
C LEU A 36 -2.24 -0.55 -5.16
N SER A 37 -3.49 -0.13 -5.01
CA SER A 37 -4.11 0.11 -3.69
C SER A 37 -5.58 -0.38 -3.60
N ASP A 38 -6.21 -0.14 -2.46
CA ASP A 38 -7.67 -0.23 -2.31
C ASP A 38 -8.38 1.02 -2.87
N GLU A 39 -9.72 1.02 -2.79
CA GLU A 39 -10.61 2.08 -3.27
C GLU A 39 -10.65 3.35 -2.39
N TRP A 40 -9.74 3.53 -1.44
CA TRP A 40 -9.82 4.68 -0.55
C TRP A 40 -9.59 6.00 -1.30
N GLU A 41 -10.53 6.94 -1.13
CA GLU A 41 -10.56 8.21 -1.85
C GLU A 41 -9.28 9.06 -1.68
N ALA A 42 -8.56 8.89 -0.57
CA ALA A 42 -7.32 9.61 -0.35
C ALA A 42 -6.22 9.27 -1.37
N TYR A 43 -6.29 8.09 -2.03
CA TYR A 43 -5.35 7.67 -3.06
C TYR A 43 -5.61 8.27 -4.43
N LYS A 44 -6.81 8.82 -4.71
CA LYS A 44 -7.14 9.44 -6.01
C LYS A 44 -6.16 10.55 -6.42
N VAL A 45 -5.52 11.20 -5.45
CA VAL A 45 -4.49 12.23 -5.72
C VAL A 45 -3.28 11.66 -6.49
N LEU A 46 -3.01 10.36 -6.36
CA LEU A 46 -1.89 9.67 -6.99
C LEU A 46 -2.09 9.46 -8.50
N GLU A 47 -3.34 9.39 -8.97
CA GLU A 47 -3.68 9.28 -10.41
C GLU A 47 -3.06 10.41 -11.25
N LYS A 48 -2.74 11.55 -10.64
CA LYS A 48 -2.10 12.68 -11.32
C LYS A 48 -0.65 12.42 -11.73
N LEU A 49 0.05 11.53 -11.02
CA LEU A 49 1.50 11.32 -11.14
C LEU A 49 1.88 9.86 -11.39
N TYR A 50 0.96 8.93 -11.17
CA TYR A 50 1.21 7.49 -11.21
C TYR A 50 0.10 6.78 -12.00
N ASN A 51 0.43 5.63 -12.60
CA ASN A 51 -0.60 4.73 -13.09
C ASN A 51 -1.24 4.04 -11.88
N HIS A 52 -2.42 4.51 -11.46
CA HIS A 52 -3.06 4.03 -10.24
C HIS A 52 -4.12 2.99 -10.57
N GLU A 53 -3.88 1.77 -10.13
CA GLU A 53 -4.81 0.66 -10.21
C GLU A 53 -5.30 0.32 -8.80
N TYR A 54 -6.59 0.05 -8.66
CA TYR A 54 -7.16 -0.30 -7.36
C TYR A 54 -8.06 -1.52 -7.42
N ILE A 55 -8.11 -2.24 -6.31
CA ILE A 55 -9.02 -3.36 -6.09
C ILE A 55 -10.19 -2.85 -5.28
N ASN A 56 -11.41 -3.18 -5.72
CA ASN A 56 -12.62 -2.86 -4.99
C ASN A 56 -12.96 -4.03 -4.04
N HIS A 57 -12.88 -3.78 -2.73
CA HIS A 57 -13.10 -4.80 -1.70
C HIS A 57 -14.59 -5.07 -1.44
N ASP A 58 -15.46 -4.15 -1.85
CA ASP A 58 -16.91 -4.17 -1.60
C ASP A 58 -17.65 -5.32 -2.31
N LEU A 59 -17.02 -5.95 -3.31
CA LEU A 59 -17.61 -7.06 -4.10
C LEU A 59 -16.95 -8.43 -3.86
N GLY A 60 -16.10 -8.57 -2.83
CA GLY A 60 -15.39 -9.83 -2.56
C GLY A 60 -14.39 -10.23 -3.65
N LYS A 61 -14.03 -9.29 -4.54
CA LYS A 61 -13.08 -9.51 -5.63
C LYS A 61 -11.67 -9.15 -5.16
N TYR A 62 -11.02 -10.08 -4.49
CA TYR A 62 -9.61 -9.96 -4.06
C TYR A 62 -8.60 -10.12 -5.21
N ILE A 63 -9.09 -10.42 -6.43
CA ILE A 63 -8.24 -10.77 -7.57
C ILE A 63 -8.81 -10.12 -8.82
N ARG A 64 -8.01 -9.24 -9.43
CA ARG A 64 -8.17 -8.82 -10.82
C ARG A 64 -6.81 -8.96 -11.48
N GLU A 65 -6.42 -10.15 -11.93
CA GLU A 65 -5.06 -10.37 -12.45
C GLU A 65 -4.67 -9.29 -13.49
N PRO A 66 -3.51 -8.62 -13.37
CA PRO A 66 -2.35 -8.81 -12.47
C PRO A 66 -2.37 -8.02 -11.12
N VAL A 67 -3.50 -7.41 -10.76
CA VAL A 67 -3.73 -6.52 -9.61
C VAL A 67 -4.14 -7.32 -8.37
N SER A 68 -3.25 -7.42 -7.37
CA SER A 68 -3.53 -8.08 -6.07
C SER A 68 -2.87 -7.33 -4.90
N THR A 69 -3.56 -7.16 -3.77
CA THR A 69 -3.02 -6.60 -2.51
C THR A 69 -2.44 -7.67 -1.57
N ASN A 70 -2.57 -8.96 -1.93
CA ASN A 70 -2.13 -10.10 -1.12
C ASN A 70 -0.69 -9.99 -0.58
N MET A 71 0.23 -9.41 -1.36
CA MET A 71 1.62 -9.28 -0.96
C MET A 71 1.80 -8.33 0.23
N ILE A 72 1.14 -7.16 0.20
CA ILE A 72 1.22 -6.19 1.31
C ILE A 72 0.45 -6.70 2.54
N GLU A 73 -0.64 -7.43 2.35
CA GLU A 73 -1.40 -8.06 3.43
C GLU A 73 -0.60 -9.17 4.11
N SER A 74 0.05 -10.03 3.34
CA SER A 74 0.93 -11.08 3.85
C SER A 74 2.11 -10.49 4.64
N PHE A 75 2.71 -9.41 4.12
CA PHE A 75 3.74 -8.66 4.84
C PHE A 75 3.23 -8.17 6.20
N TRP A 76 2.04 -7.55 6.26
CA TRP A 76 1.47 -7.09 7.52
C TRP A 76 1.11 -8.22 8.48
N ALA A 77 0.64 -9.37 7.97
CA ALA A 77 0.37 -10.53 8.79
C ALA A 77 1.64 -11.06 9.46
N VAL A 78 2.75 -11.16 8.73
CA VAL A 78 4.06 -11.56 9.29
C VAL A 78 4.61 -10.50 10.23
N PHE A 79 4.61 -9.24 9.83
CA PHE A 79 5.13 -8.11 10.63
C PHE A 79 4.40 -7.98 11.98
N LYS A 80 3.07 -8.04 11.98
CA LYS A 80 2.28 -7.98 13.22
C LYS A 80 2.55 -9.18 14.12
N ARG A 81 2.66 -10.41 13.57
CA ARG A 81 3.01 -11.59 14.35
C ARG A 81 4.37 -11.44 15.03
N GLY A 82 5.40 -10.99 14.30
CA GLY A 82 6.72 -10.75 14.86
C GLY A 82 6.73 -9.74 16.02
N ILE A 83 5.91 -8.68 15.94
CA ILE A 83 5.78 -7.70 17.03
C ILE A 83 4.98 -8.27 18.21
N ILE A 84 3.86 -8.93 17.95
CA ILE A 84 2.96 -9.44 18.99
C ILE A 84 3.60 -10.60 19.77
N GLU A 85 4.31 -11.50 19.10
CA GLU A 85 5.00 -12.63 19.75
C GLU A 85 6.24 -12.20 20.54
N THR A 86 6.85 -11.06 20.19
CA THR A 86 8.01 -10.52 20.93
C THR A 86 7.60 -9.83 22.25
N LEU A 87 6.31 -9.63 22.53
CA LEU A 87 5.80 -8.99 23.76
C LEU A 87 5.24 -9.97 24.80
N ILE A 88 5.55 -11.26 24.70
CA ILE A 88 5.20 -12.26 25.71
C ILE A 88 6.46 -12.70 26.48
N TYR A 89 6.98 -11.83 27.34
CA TYR A 89 7.87 -12.17 28.46
C TYR A 89 7.66 -11.20 29.61
#